data_AF-B0D1M0-F1
#
_entry.id   AF-B0D1M0-F1
#
_cell.length_a   1.000
_cell.length_b   1.000
_cell.length_c   1.000
_cell.angle_alpha   90.00
_cell.angle_beta   90.00
_cell.angle_gamma   90.00
#
_symmetry.space_group_name_H-M   'P 1'
#
loop_
_entity.id
_entity.type
_entity.pdbx_description
1 polymer ?
#
loop_
_entity_poly.entity_id
_entity_poly.type
_entity_poly.pdbx_seq_one_letter_code
_entity_poly.pdbx_strand_id
1 'polypeptide(L)' 'MSIPGLWKLLSGIRKDQSLTELAVCEGFEIQQHSSGVLIVGIDASPWMYAVQASMDHAWRKGASRAALGKNSEL' A
#
# COMPACT_ATOMS: atom_id res chain seq x y z
N MET A 1 4.12 4.37 -18.35
CA MET A 1 4.96 5.55 -18.66
C MET A 1 4.56 6.67 -17.70
N SER A 2 5.52 7.32 -17.03
CA SER A 2 5.23 8.45 -16.15
C SER A 2 5.05 9.73 -16.97
N ILE A 3 4.15 10.61 -16.55
CA ILE A 3 4.00 11.95 -17.13
C ILE A 3 4.77 12.93 -16.22
N PRO A 4 5.90 13.50 -16.69
CA PRO A 4 6.68 14.44 -15.88
C PRO A 4 5.85 15.64 -15.45
N GLY A 5 5.95 16.03 -14.18
CA GLY A 5 5.27 17.21 -13.64
C GLY A 5 3.78 17.05 -13.33
N LEU A 6 3.15 15.93 -13.67
CA LEU A 6 1.71 15.70 -13.42
C LEU A 6 1.32 15.92 -11.95
N TRP A 7 2.09 15.34 -11.02
CA TRP A 7 1.81 15.47 -9.59
C TRP A 7 1.93 16.90 -9.07
N LYS A 8 2.77 17.75 -9.69
CA LYS A 8 2.90 19.17 -9.33
C LYS A 8 1.67 19.98 -9.76
N LEU A 9 1.04 19.58 -10.87
CA LEU A 9 -0.21 20.20 -11.34
C LEU A 9 -1.40 19.75 -10.50
N LEU A 10 -1.47 18.45 -10.18
CA LEU A 10 -2.60 17.86 -9.45
C LEU A 10 -2.51 18.03 -7.92
N SER A 11 -1.38 18.43 -7.37
CA SER A 11 -1.22 18.54 -5.90
C SER A 11 -2.23 19.48 -5.26
N GLY A 12 -2.64 20.54 -5.96
CA GLY A 12 -3.63 21.50 -5.46
C GLY A 12 -5.05 20.95 -5.34
N ILE A 13 -5.36 19.85 -6.02
CA ILE A 13 -6.67 19.19 -5.96
C ILE A 13 -6.61 17.84 -5.24
N ARG A 14 -5.43 17.48 -4.69
CA ARG A 14 -5.25 16.24 -3.93
C ARG A 14 -6.02 16.36 -2.62
N LYS A 15 -6.91 15.40 -2.36
CA LYS A 15 -7.52 15.23 -1.05
C LYS A 15 -6.80 14.09 -0.32
N ASP A 16 -6.10 14.43 0.76
CA ASP A 16 -5.57 13.44 1.69
C ASP A 16 -6.73 12.96 2.57
N GLN A 17 -7.10 11.69 2.43
CA GLN A 17 -8.17 11.07 3.21
C GLN A 17 -7.79 9.63 3.53
N SER A 18 -8.25 9.14 4.67
CA SER A 18 -8.01 7.74 5.04
C SER A 18 -8.91 6.82 4.21
N LEU A 19 -8.47 5.57 4.01
CA LEU A 19 -9.30 4.56 3.35
C LEU A 19 -10.61 4.31 4.12
N THR A 20 -10.55 4.35 5.45
CA THR A 20 -11.72 4.21 6.33
C THR A 20 -12.72 5.34 6.11
N GLU A 21 -12.26 6.58 6.09
CA GLU A 21 -13.09 7.75 5.82
C GLU A 21 -13.76 7.64 4.45
N LEU A 22 -13.01 7.26 3.42
CA LEU A 22 -13.55 7.04 2.08
C LEU A 22 -14.61 5.93 2.07
N ALA A 23 -14.36 4.81 2.74
CA ALA A 23 -15.28 3.68 2.80
C ALA A 23 -16.59 4.02 3.54
N VAL A 24 -16.50 4.80 4.62
CA VAL A 24 -17.70 5.23 5.37
C VAL A 24 -18.50 6.23 4.55
N CYS A 25 -17.88 7.30 4.05
CA CYS A 25 -18.63 8.34 3.33
C CYS A 25 -19.20 7.83 2.01
N GLU A 26 -18.38 7.22 1.15
CA GLU A 26 -18.80 6.84 -0.21
C GLU A 26 -19.51 5.48 -0.26
N GLY A 27 -19.12 4.56 0.62
CA GLY A 27 -19.67 3.21 0.67
C GLY A 27 -20.91 3.11 1.56
N PHE A 28 -20.87 3.68 2.77
CA PHE A 28 -21.94 3.48 3.74
C PHE A 28 -22.96 4.63 3.75
N GLU A 29 -22.51 5.88 3.85
CA GLU A 29 -23.40 7.04 3.99
C GLU A 29 -24.08 7.40 2.66
N ILE A 30 -23.32 7.57 1.58
CA ILE A 30 -23.86 7.97 0.27
C ILE A 30 -24.68 6.84 -0.37
N GLN A 31 -24.26 5.59 -0.16
CA GLN A 31 -24.86 4.39 -0.75
C GLN A 31 -25.81 3.65 0.20
N GLN A 32 -26.31 4.32 1.24
CA GLN A 32 -27.10 3.72 2.32
C GLN A 32 -28.33 2.95 1.86
N HIS A 33 -28.98 3.37 0.76
CA HIS A 33 -30.16 2.71 0.20
C HIS A 33 -29.85 1.69 -0.91
N SER A 34 -28.57 1.44 -1.17
CA SER A 34 -28.08 0.51 -2.18
C SER A 34 -27.34 -0.65 -1.52
N SER A 35 -26.11 -0.95 -1.94
CA SER A 35 -25.30 -2.04 -1.39
C SER A 35 -24.68 -1.73 -0.03
N GLY A 36 -24.53 -0.44 0.32
CA GLY A 36 -23.86 -0.01 1.54
C GLY A 36 -22.37 -0.36 1.62
N VAL A 37 -21.74 -0.71 0.48
CA VAL A 37 -20.33 -1.11 0.40
C VAL A 37 -19.60 -0.38 -0.71
N LEU A 38 -18.32 -0.08 -0.47
CA LEU A 38 -17.42 0.50 -1.47
C LEU A 38 -16.71 -0.62 -2.26
N ILE A 39 -16.90 -0.66 -3.58
CA ILE A 39 -16.17 -1.56 -4.48
C ILE A 39 -15.01 -0.80 -5.11
N VAL A 40 -13.77 -1.31 -4.96
CA VAL A 40 -12.55 -0.66 -5.46
C VAL A 40 -11.75 -1.61 -6.34
N GLY A 41 -11.38 -1.16 -7.54
CA GLY A 41 -10.40 -1.84 -8.39
C GLY A 41 -8.98 -1.50 -7.95
N ILE A 42 -8.17 -2.52 -7.65
CA ILE A 42 -6.79 -2.34 -7.20
C ILE A 42 -5.83 -2.83 -8.30
N ASP A 43 -4.93 -1.96 -8.74
CA ASP A 43 -3.77 -2.39 -9.53
C ASP A 43 -2.79 -3.15 -8.62
N ALA A 44 -2.58 -4.43 -8.89
CA ALA A 44 -1.71 -5.31 -8.12
C ALA A 44 -0.23 -5.22 -8.54
N SER A 45 0.09 -4.55 -9.66
CA SER A 45 1.46 -4.43 -10.17
C SER A 45 2.45 -3.84 -9.14
N PRO A 46 2.09 -2.83 -8.31
CA PRO A 46 2.97 -2.32 -7.27
C PRO A 46 3.35 -3.34 -6.20
N TRP A 47 2.51 -4.36 -5.95
CA TRP A 47 2.79 -5.38 -4.95
C TRP A 47 3.98 -6.25 -5.32
N MET A 48 4.26 -6.47 -6.61
CA MET A 48 5.44 -7.23 -7.01
C MET A 48 6.73 -6.63 -6.47
N TYR A 49 6.87 -5.30 -6.55
CA TYR A 49 8.04 -4.59 -6.05
C TYR A 49 8.04 -4.51 -4.52
N ALA A 50 6.89 -4.28 -3.90
CA ALA A 50 6.78 -4.22 -2.45
C ALA A 50 7.09 -5.57 -1.77
N VAL A 51 6.62 -6.67 -2.36
CA VAL A 51 6.89 -8.03 -1.88
C VAL A 51 8.37 -8.36 -2.04
N GLN A 52 8.97 -8.06 -3.20
CA GLN A 52 10.41 -8.27 -3.41
C GLN A 52 11.23 -7.47 -2.37
N ALA A 53 10.91 -6.19 -2.17
CA ALA A 53 11.61 -5.37 -1.19
C ALA A 53 11.50 -5.91 0.25
N SER A 54 10.32 -6.44 0.61
CA SER A 54 10.09 -7.09 1.91
C SER A 54 10.90 -8.37 2.06
N MET A 55 10.94 -9.21 1.02
CA MET A 55 11.75 -10.44 1.00
C MET A 55 13.24 -10.13 1.12
N ASP A 56 13.74 -9.17 0.34
CA ASP A 56 15.14 -8.74 0.41
C ASP A 56 15.50 -8.20 1.79
N HIS A 57 14.57 -7.47 2.42
CA HIS A 57 14.75 -6.96 3.77
C HIS A 57 14.81 -8.10 4.80
N ALA A 58 13.91 -9.08 4.69
CA ALA A 58 13.90 -10.26 5.56
C ALA A 58 15.19 -11.09 5.39
N TRP A 59 15.64 -11.32 4.15
CA TRP A 59 16.90 -12.02 3.87
C TRP A 59 18.11 -11.28 4.39
N ARG A 60 18.21 -9.96 4.19
CA ARG A 60 19.31 -9.15 4.76
C ARG A 60 19.33 -9.22 6.28
N LYS A 61 18.16 -9.18 6.92
CA LYS A 61 18.05 -9.33 8.38
C LYS A 61 18.46 -10.73 8.84
N GLY A 62 18.10 -11.78 8.10
CA GLY A 62 18.51 -13.16 8.36
C GLY A 62 20.02 -13.37 8.19
N ALA A 63 20.59 -12.89 7.10
CA ALA A 63 22.02 -12.94 6.82
C ALA A 63 22.84 -12.15 7.87
N SER A 64 22.35 -10.97 8.29
CA SER A 64 22.95 -10.20 9.38
C SER A 64 22.93 -10.96 10.72
N ARG A 65 21.85 -11.69 11.02
CA ARG A 65 21.77 -12.55 12.21
C ARG A 65 22.72 -13.75 12.16
N ALA A 66 22.85 -14.38 10.99
CA ALA A 66 23.78 -15.48 10.77
C ALA A 66 25.25 -15.03 10.90
N ALA A 67 25.60 -13.86 10.34
CA ALA A 67 26.95 -13.28 10.44
C ALA A 67 27.32 -12.86 11.88
N LEU A 68 26.32 -12.53 12.72
CA LEU A 68 26.51 -12.22 14.14
C LEU A 68 26.57 -13.48 15.04
N GLY A 69 26.56 -14.69 14.46
CA GLY A 69 26.61 -15.95 15.22
C GLY A 69 25.38 -16.21 16.10
N LYS A 70 24.27 -15.50 15.88
CA LYS A 70 23.05 -15.60 16.71
C LYS A 70 22.10 -16.74 16.30
N ASN A 71 22.57 -17.67 15.46
CA ASN A 71 21.83 -18.86 15.03
C ASN A 71 22.50 -20.13 15.58
N SER A 72 22.69 -20.23 16.90
CA SER A 72 23.26 -21.45 17.51
C SER A 72 22.21 -22.57 17.73
N GLU A 73 20.93 -22.36 17.44
CA GLU A 73 19.85 -23.31 17.77
C GLU A 73 18.76 -23.46 16.67
N LEU A 74 19.16 -23.44 15.40
CA LEU A 74 18.37 -24.02 14.31
C LEU A 74 19.17 -25.10 13.60
#